data_AF-A7RSE4-F1
#
_entry.id   AF-A7RSE4-F1
#
_cell.length_a   1.000
_cell.length_b   1.000
_cell.length_c   1.000
_cell.angle_alpha   90.00
_cell.angle_beta   90.00
_cell.angle_gamma   90.00
#
_symmetry.space_group_name_H-M   'P 1'
#
loop_
_entity.id
_entity.type
_entity.pdbx_description
1 polymer ?
#
loop_
_entity_poly.entity_id
_entity_poly.type
_entity_poly.pdbx_seq_one_letter_code
_entity_poly.pdbx_strand_id
1 'polypeptide(L)'
;LTTLRDKIYCNSDHIVPGDHSENPDLSCHATARDICKSGFFFIEEVFYNDMRDPSCKDYSALIKDWSKENGVGIFTSQKMETKRFDELVVRLGYPYVYCHQGDCEHLIIFTDLRLLDADDPSNALEYPVQVFRHRGRRSRCKVCEVYTAKWITKNDILASEDPCFFCDQCFKALHYTPEGEKICDFEAYPHMGYSNW
;
A
#
# COMPACT_ATOMS: atom_id res chain seq x y z
N LEU A 1 2.84 17.11 7.69
CA LEU A 1 3.51 15.91 7.12
C LEU A 1 2.48 14.87 6.68
N THR A 2 1.39 14.69 7.44
CA THR A 2 0.23 13.85 7.08
C THR A 2 -0.33 14.10 5.67
N THR A 3 -0.39 15.36 5.22
CA THR A 3 -0.81 15.69 3.84
C THR A 3 0.09 15.06 2.77
N LEU A 4 1.41 14.94 3.03
CA LEU A 4 2.33 14.22 2.13
C LEU A 4 1.99 12.73 2.13
N ARG A 5 1.86 12.11 3.31
CA ARG A 5 1.49 10.70 3.45
C ARG A 5 0.22 10.38 2.67
N ASP A 6 -0.80 11.23 2.76
CA ASP A 6 -2.09 10.98 2.11
C ASP A 6 -2.02 11.01 0.57
N LYS A 7 -0.96 11.57 -0.01
CA LYS A 7 -0.66 11.54 -1.45
C LYS A 7 0.19 10.35 -1.89
N ILE A 8 0.79 9.60 -0.97
CA ILE A 8 1.56 8.40 -1.30
C ILE A 8 0.58 7.27 -1.65
N TYR A 9 0.73 6.73 -2.85
CA TYR A 9 -0.04 5.58 -3.32
C TYR A 9 0.77 4.29 -3.15
N CYS A 10 0.16 3.27 -2.56
CA CYS A 10 0.71 1.94 -2.46
C CYS A 10 -0.31 0.90 -2.93
N ASN A 11 0.10 -0.09 -3.71
CA ASN A 11 -0.79 -1.19 -4.10
C ASN A 11 -1.32 -1.96 -2.88
N SER A 12 -0.48 -2.11 -1.85
CA SER A 12 -0.84 -2.79 -0.61
C SER A 12 -2.01 -2.12 0.10
N ASP A 13 -2.23 -0.81 -0.07
CA ASP A 13 -3.35 -0.11 0.56
C ASP A 13 -4.71 -0.63 0.15
N HIS A 14 -4.85 -1.19 -1.06
CA HIS A 14 -6.14 -1.68 -1.53
C HIS A 14 -6.19 -3.18 -1.75
N ILE A 15 -5.24 -3.92 -1.16
CA ILE A 15 -5.43 -5.34 -0.94
C ILE A 15 -6.66 -5.50 -0.05
N VAL A 16 -7.55 -6.43 -0.39
CA VAL A 16 -8.61 -6.84 0.52
C VAL A 16 -8.17 -8.13 1.21
N PRO A 17 -7.91 -8.11 2.53
CA PRO A 17 -7.41 -9.28 3.23
C PRO A 17 -8.44 -10.40 3.32
N GLY A 18 -7.95 -11.62 3.55
CA GLY A 18 -8.77 -12.80 3.78
C GLY A 18 -9.06 -13.62 2.51
N ASP A 19 -9.45 -14.87 2.72
CA ASP A 19 -9.95 -15.74 1.66
C ASP A 19 -11.42 -15.42 1.37
N HIS A 20 -11.76 -15.28 0.09
CA HIS A 20 -13.11 -14.97 -0.42
C HIS A 20 -13.65 -16.10 -1.30
N SER A 21 -13.02 -17.28 -1.29
CA SER A 21 -13.42 -18.44 -2.08
C SER A 21 -14.84 -18.94 -1.76
N GLU A 22 -15.31 -18.82 -0.52
CA GLU A 22 -16.65 -19.25 -0.14
C GLU A 22 -17.75 -18.27 -0.57
N ASN A 23 -17.44 -16.98 -0.67
CA ASN A 23 -18.42 -15.94 -0.98
C ASN A 23 -17.79 -14.85 -1.88
N PRO A 24 -17.44 -15.17 -3.13
CA PRO A 24 -16.70 -14.25 -4.00
C PRO A 24 -17.51 -13.01 -4.43
N ASP A 25 -18.84 -13.08 -4.33
CA ASP A 25 -19.75 -11.96 -4.61
C ASP A 25 -19.98 -11.04 -3.41
N LEU A 26 -19.54 -11.42 -2.21
CA LEU A 26 -19.61 -10.55 -1.06
C LEU A 26 -18.61 -9.40 -1.26
N SER A 27 -19.12 -8.17 -1.35
CA SER A 27 -18.27 -7.00 -1.45
C SER A 27 -17.51 -6.78 -0.14
N CYS A 28 -16.31 -7.33 -0.05
CA CYS A 28 -15.38 -7.05 1.01
C CYS A 28 -14.87 -5.60 0.86
N HIS A 29 -15.48 -4.68 1.63
CA HIS A 29 -15.20 -3.25 1.50
C HIS A 29 -13.96 -2.79 2.28
N ALA A 30 -13.56 -3.52 3.32
CA ALA A 30 -12.44 -3.11 4.16
C ALA A 30 -11.11 -3.48 3.50
N THR A 31 -10.40 -2.47 3.01
CA THR A 31 -9.06 -2.63 2.46
C THR A 31 -8.02 -2.75 3.57
N ALA A 32 -6.81 -3.21 3.23
CA ALA A 32 -5.69 -3.23 4.16
C ALA A 32 -5.39 -1.83 4.73
N ARG A 33 -5.61 -0.75 3.97
CA ARG A 33 -5.51 0.62 4.48
C ARG A 33 -6.54 0.94 5.56
N ASP A 34 -7.75 0.41 5.46
CA ASP A 34 -8.81 0.63 6.43
C ASP A 34 -8.56 -0.13 7.74
N ILE A 35 -7.89 -1.27 7.65
CA ILE A 35 -7.61 -2.17 8.77
C ILE A 35 -6.27 -1.81 9.45
N CYS A 36 -5.21 -1.63 8.66
CA CYS A 36 -3.85 -1.40 9.09
C CYS A 36 -3.45 0.07 8.84
N LYS A 37 -3.95 0.97 9.69
CA LYS A 37 -3.81 2.43 9.51
C LYS A 37 -2.44 2.99 9.90
N SER A 38 -1.71 2.27 10.74
CA SER A 38 -0.43 2.71 11.31
C SER A 38 0.65 2.84 10.23
N GLY A 39 1.53 3.82 10.41
CA GLY A 39 2.73 3.98 9.59
C GLY A 39 3.61 5.12 10.12
N PHE A 40 4.82 5.22 9.60
CA PHE A 40 5.77 6.27 9.98
C PHE A 40 6.63 6.70 8.80
N PHE A 41 7.10 7.95 8.84
CA PHE A 41 8.31 8.35 8.12
C PHE A 41 9.51 8.24 9.05
N PHE A 42 10.64 7.79 8.54
CA PHE A 42 11.92 7.85 9.25
C PHE A 42 12.87 8.77 8.46
N ILE A 43 13.09 9.98 9.00
CA ILE A 43 13.87 11.05 8.36
C ILE A 43 14.81 11.65 9.41
N GLU A 44 16.11 11.75 9.07
CA GLU A 44 17.17 12.27 9.94
C GLU A 44 17.08 11.76 11.38
N GLU A 45 17.02 10.43 11.54
CA GLU A 45 17.00 9.76 12.86
C GLU A 45 15.72 10.01 13.69
N VAL A 46 14.69 10.62 13.09
CA VAL A 46 13.40 10.88 13.70
C VAL A 46 12.31 10.04 13.04
N PHE A 47 11.58 9.27 13.84
CA PHE A 47 10.34 8.62 13.46
C PHE A 47 9.16 9.60 13.58
N TYR A 48 8.45 9.85 12.49
CA TYR A 48 7.20 10.60 12.46
C TYR A 48 6.04 9.61 12.32
N ASN A 49 5.49 9.17 13.45
CA ASN A 49 4.41 8.17 13.49
C ASN A 49 3.05 8.81 13.20
N ASP A 50 2.26 8.21 12.32
CA ASP A 50 0.87 8.63 12.07
C ASP A 50 -0.03 8.18 13.21
N MET A 51 -0.37 9.11 14.10
CA MET A 51 -1.16 8.83 15.30
C MET A 51 -2.54 9.51 15.24
N ARG A 52 -3.01 9.85 14.03
CA ARG A 52 -4.32 10.50 13.82
C ARG A 52 -5.51 9.63 14.22
N ASP A 53 -5.39 8.32 14.07
CA ASP A 53 -6.43 7.37 14.45
C ASP A 53 -6.06 6.69 15.79
N PRO A 54 -6.99 6.57 16.75
CA PRO A 54 -6.72 5.90 18.03
C PRO A 54 -6.29 4.43 17.90
N SER A 55 -6.59 3.77 16.78
CA SER A 55 -6.15 2.40 16.48
C SER A 55 -4.71 2.30 15.98
N CYS A 56 -4.08 3.42 15.63
CA CYS A 56 -2.69 3.44 15.18
C CYS A 56 -1.74 2.98 16.29
N LYS A 57 -0.76 2.16 15.90
CA LYS A 57 0.30 1.64 16.77
C LYS A 57 1.61 2.35 16.47
N ASP A 58 2.38 2.64 17.52
CA ASP A 58 3.73 3.15 17.39
C ASP A 58 4.71 2.00 17.07
N TYR A 59 4.98 1.78 15.78
CA TYR A 59 5.98 0.80 15.34
C TYR A 59 7.41 1.20 15.70
N SER A 60 7.68 2.50 15.87
CA SER A 60 9.02 3.00 16.14
C SER A 60 9.56 2.59 17.50
N ALA A 61 8.69 2.30 18.47
CA ALA A 61 9.11 1.93 19.83
C ALA A 61 10.08 0.74 19.83
N LEU A 62 9.67 -0.36 19.20
CA LEU A 62 10.49 -1.57 19.11
C LEU A 62 11.81 -1.32 18.37
N ILE A 63 11.76 -0.53 17.29
CA ILE A 63 12.94 -0.22 16.47
C ILE A 63 13.95 0.64 17.25
N LYS A 64 13.46 1.62 18.02
CA LYS A 64 14.29 2.47 18.89
C LYS A 64 14.98 1.64 19.97
N ASP A 65 14.25 0.76 20.64
CA ASP A 65 14.79 -0.11 21.69
C ASP A 65 15.87 -1.04 21.12
N TRP A 66 15.55 -1.73 20.02
CA TRP A 66 16.49 -2.59 19.29
C TRP A 66 17.74 -1.83 18.84
N SER A 67 17.59 -0.63 18.27
CA SER A 67 18.69 0.20 17.79
C SER A 67 19.66 0.58 18.91
N LYS A 68 19.12 0.91 20.09
CA LYS A 68 19.92 1.26 21.27
C LYS A 68 20.68 0.06 21.81
N GLU A 69 20.04 -1.11 21.90
CA GLU A 69 20.66 -2.35 22.38
C GLU A 69 21.79 -2.83 21.46
N ASN A 70 21.67 -2.57 20.16
CA ASN A 70 22.64 -3.00 19.14
C ASN A 70 23.67 -1.93 18.76
N GLY A 71 23.65 -0.76 19.41
CA GLY A 71 24.62 0.30 19.16
C GLY A 71 24.54 0.93 17.76
N VAL A 72 23.39 0.82 17.09
CA VAL A 72 23.17 1.39 15.75
C VAL A 72 23.04 2.91 15.81
N GLY A 73 22.33 3.41 16.84
CA GLY A 73 22.08 4.83 17.02
C GLY A 73 20.97 5.08 18.03
N ILE A 74 20.83 6.35 18.46
CA ILE A 74 19.75 6.80 19.32
C ILE A 74 18.76 7.56 18.46
N PHE A 75 17.61 6.94 18.19
CA PHE A 75 16.56 7.55 17.39
C PHE A 75 15.48 8.17 18.29
N THR A 76 14.80 9.19 17.75
CA THR A 76 13.69 9.86 18.44
C THR A 76 12.39 9.66 17.68
N SER A 77 11.26 10.02 18.30
CA SER A 77 9.95 9.92 17.64
C SER A 77 9.07 11.12 17.95
N GLN A 78 8.27 11.53 16.97
CA GLN A 78 7.28 12.59 17.04
C GLN A 78 5.98 12.15 16.36
N LYS A 79 4.89 12.86 16.65
CA LYS A 79 3.61 12.69 15.96
C LYS A 79 3.69 13.29 14.56
N MET A 80 3.25 12.55 13.54
CA MET A 80 3.28 13.00 12.15
C MET A 80 2.31 14.18 11.93
N GLU A 81 1.18 14.18 12.61
CA GLU A 81 0.14 15.20 12.51
C GLU A 81 0.54 16.56 13.08
N THR A 82 1.57 16.60 13.94
CA THR A 82 2.08 17.85 14.53
C THR A 82 3.27 18.44 13.78
N LYS A 83 3.82 17.73 12.77
CA LYS A 83 5.01 18.14 12.05
C LYS A 83 4.66 18.76 10.69
N ARG A 84 5.12 19.97 10.38
CA ARG A 84 4.98 20.55 9.04
C ARG A 84 6.08 20.03 8.11
N PHE A 85 5.80 20.05 6.80
CA PHE A 85 6.75 19.57 5.79
C PHE A 85 7.99 20.47 5.67
N ASP A 86 7.80 21.79 5.76
CA ASP A 86 8.86 22.80 5.70
C ASP A 86 9.73 22.88 6.96
N GLU A 87 9.35 22.18 8.03
CA GLU A 87 10.14 22.04 9.25
C GLU A 87 11.05 20.79 9.24
N LEU A 88 11.02 20.01 8.15
CA LEU A 88 11.89 18.86 8.00
C LEU A 88 13.32 19.31 7.73
N VAL A 89 14.27 18.68 8.40
CA VAL A 89 15.68 18.72 8.02
C VAL A 89 15.91 17.53 7.11
N VAL A 90 16.41 17.78 5.90
CA VAL A 90 16.63 16.74 4.89
C VAL A 90 17.95 16.98 4.17
N ARG A 91 18.53 15.88 3.67
CA ARG A 91 19.68 15.86 2.78
C ARG A 91 19.20 15.48 1.39
N LEU A 92 19.53 16.31 0.41
CA LEU A 92 19.20 16.02 -0.97
C LEU A 92 19.94 14.78 -1.45
N GLY A 93 19.24 13.90 -2.15
CA GLY A 93 19.76 12.62 -2.64
C GLY A 93 19.92 11.53 -1.57
N TYR A 94 19.62 11.82 -0.29
CA TYR A 94 19.71 10.82 0.77
C TYR A 94 18.41 9.98 0.85
N PRO A 95 18.52 8.64 0.99
CA PRO A 95 17.36 7.77 1.12
C PRO A 95 16.73 7.81 2.52
N TYR A 96 15.43 8.05 2.57
CA TYR A 96 14.59 7.94 3.76
C TYR A 96 13.52 6.86 3.57
N VAL A 97 12.83 6.50 4.65
CA VAL A 97 11.84 5.42 4.62
C VAL A 97 10.47 5.95 5.02
N TYR A 98 9.45 5.55 4.26
CA TYR A 98 8.07 5.52 4.71
C TYR A 98 7.66 4.05 4.89
N CYS A 99 7.21 3.67 6.08
CA CYS A 99 6.69 2.33 6.34
C CYS A 99 5.22 2.41 6.76
N HIS A 100 4.39 1.52 6.22
CA HIS A 100 2.99 1.39 6.60
C HIS A 100 2.57 -0.08 6.64
N GLN A 101 1.44 -0.35 7.29
CA GLN A 101 0.89 -1.72 7.44
C GLN A 101 1.79 -2.73 8.16
N GLY A 102 2.91 -2.28 8.75
CA GLY A 102 3.83 -3.06 9.57
C GLY A 102 5.13 -3.44 8.87
N ASP A 103 5.09 -3.70 7.57
CA ASP A 103 6.22 -4.19 6.79
C ASP A 103 6.30 -3.63 5.35
N CYS A 104 5.34 -2.79 4.93
CA CYS A 104 5.36 -2.20 3.60
C CYS A 104 6.23 -0.94 3.58
N GLU A 105 7.47 -1.09 3.12
CA GLU A 105 8.48 -0.04 3.09
C GLU A 105 8.59 0.63 1.72
N HIS A 106 8.65 1.96 1.73
CA HIS A 106 8.81 2.80 0.55
C HIS A 106 10.00 3.73 0.73
N LEU A 107 10.87 3.76 -0.28
CA LEU A 107 11.99 4.68 -0.32
C LEU A 107 11.50 6.09 -0.68
N ILE A 108 11.83 7.06 0.16
CA ILE A 108 11.56 8.48 -0.07
C ILE A 108 12.89 9.19 -0.28
N ILE A 109 13.03 9.92 -1.38
CA ILE A 109 14.24 10.70 -1.68
C ILE A 109 13.81 12.12 -2.01
N PHE A 110 14.42 13.09 -1.34
CA PHE A 110 14.33 14.50 -1.72
C PHE A 110 15.39 14.75 -2.78
N THR A 111 15.00 14.85 -4.05
CA THR A 111 15.95 14.90 -5.16
C THR A 111 16.47 16.30 -5.44
N ASP A 112 15.64 17.32 -5.21
CA ASP A 112 15.95 18.71 -5.57
C ASP A 112 15.21 19.70 -4.67
N LEU A 113 15.69 20.94 -4.63
CA LEU A 113 15.08 22.08 -3.96
C LEU A 113 15.27 23.33 -4.83
N ARG A 114 14.16 23.97 -5.20
CA ARG A 114 14.18 25.21 -5.99
C ARG A 114 13.27 26.28 -5.40
N LEU A 115 13.49 27.52 -5.82
CA LEU A 115 12.58 28.62 -5.54
C LEU A 115 11.26 28.43 -6.31
N LEU A 116 10.20 29.02 -5.77
CA LEU A 116 8.88 29.06 -6.41
C LEU A 116 8.99 29.84 -7.73
N ASP A 117 8.47 29.25 -8.80
CA ASP A 117 8.42 29.81 -10.14
C ASP A 117 7.02 30.39 -10.45
N ALA A 118 6.89 31.20 -11.50
CA ALA A 118 5.62 31.77 -11.91
C ALA A 118 4.60 30.73 -12.39
N ASP A 119 5.09 29.58 -12.90
CA ASP A 119 4.24 28.47 -13.35
C ASP A 119 3.78 27.55 -12.21
N ASP A 120 4.31 27.73 -10.99
CA ASP A 120 3.90 26.93 -9.84
C ASP A 120 2.54 27.35 -9.28
N PRO A 121 1.74 26.41 -8.74
CA PRO A 121 0.54 26.76 -8.00
C PRO A 121 0.86 27.77 -6.88
N SER A 122 0.20 28.93 -6.94
CA SER A 122 0.35 29.99 -5.93
C SER A 122 -0.44 29.69 -4.65
N ASN A 123 -1.48 28.86 -4.75
CA ASN A 123 -2.29 28.45 -3.61
C ASN A 123 -1.66 27.26 -2.90
N ALA A 124 -1.30 27.44 -1.63
CA ALA A 124 -0.71 26.40 -0.79
C ALA A 124 -1.62 25.14 -0.65
N LEU A 125 -2.93 25.28 -0.82
CA LEU A 125 -3.89 24.15 -0.76
C LEU A 125 -3.76 23.17 -1.93
N GLU A 126 -3.08 23.55 -3.01
CA GLU A 126 -2.84 22.66 -4.16
C GLU A 126 -1.69 21.66 -3.89
N TYR A 127 -0.85 21.92 -2.89
CA TYR A 127 0.25 21.04 -2.51
C TYR A 127 -0.20 19.93 -1.53
N PRO A 128 0.43 18.74 -1.56
CA PRO A 128 1.47 18.31 -2.50
C PRO A 128 0.92 18.04 -3.90
N VAL A 129 1.64 18.53 -4.92
CA VAL A 129 1.31 18.31 -6.34
C VAL A 129 1.94 17.00 -6.80
N GLN A 130 1.11 16.08 -7.30
CA GLN A 130 1.61 14.83 -7.88
C GLN A 130 2.02 15.06 -9.34
N VAL A 131 3.30 15.28 -9.58
CA VAL A 131 3.85 15.54 -10.92
C VAL A 131 4.05 14.29 -11.77
N PHE A 132 4.18 13.13 -11.12
CA PHE A 132 4.35 11.84 -11.77
C PHE A 132 3.74 10.72 -10.93
N ARG A 133 3.22 9.70 -11.60
CA ARG A 133 2.86 8.43 -10.98
C ARG A 133 3.12 7.32 -11.98
N HIS A 134 3.74 6.24 -11.52
CA HIS A 134 4.02 5.09 -12.36
C HIS A 134 2.74 4.33 -12.68
N ARG A 135 2.57 3.89 -13.93
CA ARG A 135 1.46 3.03 -14.36
C ARG A 135 1.73 1.58 -13.99
N GLY A 136 0.93 1.04 -13.07
CA GLY A 136 0.99 -0.38 -12.71
C GLY A 136 0.79 -1.29 -13.92
N ARG A 137 1.50 -2.43 -13.95
CA ARG A 137 1.29 -3.46 -14.97
C ARG A 137 -0.03 -4.17 -14.68
N ARG A 138 -0.80 -4.44 -15.73
CA ARG A 138 -2.04 -5.22 -15.64
C ARG A 138 -1.71 -6.71 -15.76
N SER A 139 -2.15 -7.52 -14.80
CA SER A 139 -2.11 -8.98 -14.93
C SER A 139 -3.29 -9.42 -15.81
N ARG A 140 -3.03 -10.27 -16.80
CA ARG A 140 -4.08 -10.89 -17.62
C ARG A 140 -4.54 -12.20 -17.00
N CYS A 141 -5.78 -12.58 -17.26
CA CYS A 141 -6.29 -13.90 -16.93
C CYS A 141 -5.51 -14.98 -17.66
N LYS A 142 -5.15 -16.06 -16.97
CA LYS A 142 -4.40 -17.19 -17.51
C LYS A 142 -5.23 -18.18 -18.32
N VAL A 143 -6.55 -18.11 -18.20
CA VAL A 143 -7.47 -18.95 -18.99
C VAL A 143 -7.78 -18.31 -20.34
N CYS A 144 -8.27 -17.07 -20.33
CA CYS A 144 -8.70 -16.42 -21.58
C CYS A 144 -7.62 -15.54 -22.23
N GLU A 145 -6.60 -15.10 -21.48
CA GLU A 145 -5.56 -14.15 -21.91
C GLU A 145 -6.05 -12.80 -22.49
N VAL A 146 -7.36 -12.55 -22.44
CA VAL A 146 -8.00 -11.34 -22.98
C VAL A 146 -8.26 -10.33 -21.87
N TYR A 147 -8.94 -10.75 -20.80
CA TYR A 147 -9.38 -9.84 -19.75
C TYR A 147 -8.34 -9.70 -18.64
N THR A 148 -8.31 -8.53 -18.03
CA THR A 148 -7.54 -8.25 -16.82
C THR A 148 -8.00 -9.16 -15.69
N ALA A 149 -7.04 -9.74 -14.96
CA ALA A 149 -7.33 -10.57 -13.80
C ALA A 149 -7.93 -9.74 -12.66
N LYS A 150 -8.91 -10.32 -11.99
CA LYS A 150 -9.58 -9.79 -10.79
C LYS A 150 -9.45 -10.73 -9.59
N TRP A 151 -8.97 -11.94 -9.80
CA TRP A 151 -8.84 -12.98 -8.79
C TRP A 151 -7.47 -13.61 -8.88
N ILE A 152 -6.90 -13.91 -7.71
CA ILE A 152 -5.77 -14.81 -7.55
C ILE A 152 -6.28 -16.02 -6.78
N THR A 153 -6.06 -17.22 -7.29
CA THR A 153 -6.29 -18.45 -6.53
C THR A 153 -4.98 -19.02 -6.00
N LYS A 154 -5.06 -19.74 -4.88
CA LYS A 154 -3.98 -20.54 -4.31
C LYS A 154 -4.47 -21.92 -3.94
N ASN A 155 -3.55 -22.89 -3.90
CA ASN A 155 -3.84 -24.29 -3.59
C ASN A 155 -4.96 -24.86 -4.49
N ASP A 156 -4.99 -24.39 -5.74
CA ASP A 156 -6.06 -24.62 -6.69
C ASP A 156 -5.69 -25.74 -7.65
N ILE A 157 -6.34 -26.89 -7.48
CA ILE A 157 -6.08 -28.09 -8.29
C ILE A 157 -6.58 -27.97 -9.73
N LEU A 158 -7.45 -27.00 -10.03
CA LEU A 158 -8.00 -26.76 -11.37
C LEU A 158 -7.15 -25.76 -12.16
N ALA A 159 -6.30 -24.99 -11.48
CA ALA A 159 -5.39 -24.04 -12.10
C ALA A 159 -4.15 -24.71 -12.72
N SER A 160 -3.59 -24.05 -13.74
CA SER A 160 -2.35 -24.49 -14.40
C SER A 160 -1.07 -24.10 -13.66
N GLU A 161 -1.17 -23.18 -12.70
CA GLU A 161 -0.06 -22.64 -11.90
C GLU A 161 -0.57 -22.28 -10.49
N ASP A 162 0.34 -22.07 -9.54
CA ASP A 162 0.00 -21.67 -8.17
C ASP A 162 0.99 -20.59 -7.67
N PRO A 163 0.56 -19.35 -7.38
CA PRO A 163 -0.79 -18.81 -7.56
C PRO A 163 -1.18 -18.60 -9.04
N CYS A 164 -2.49 -18.63 -9.35
CA CYS A 164 -3.01 -18.38 -10.71
C CYS A 164 -3.95 -17.17 -10.78
N PHE A 165 -3.92 -16.47 -11.93
CA PHE A 165 -4.68 -15.23 -12.15
C PHE A 165 -5.89 -15.45 -13.05
N PHE A 166 -7.08 -15.04 -12.59
CA PHE A 166 -8.33 -15.19 -13.33
C PHE A 166 -9.07 -13.86 -13.50
N CYS A 167 -9.70 -13.65 -14.66
CA CYS A 167 -10.76 -12.66 -14.76
C CYS A 167 -12.03 -13.19 -14.08
N ASP A 168 -12.98 -12.31 -13.79
CA ASP A 168 -14.20 -12.66 -13.06
C ASP A 168 -14.98 -13.83 -13.70
N GLN A 169 -15.13 -13.80 -15.02
CA GLN A 169 -15.89 -14.81 -15.76
C GLN A 169 -15.21 -16.18 -15.73
N CYS A 170 -13.91 -16.24 -16.04
CA CYS A 170 -13.16 -17.50 -16.02
C CYS A 170 -13.02 -18.05 -14.60
N PHE A 171 -12.87 -17.18 -13.60
CA PHE A 171 -12.83 -17.58 -12.20
C PHE A 171 -14.13 -18.30 -11.82
N LYS A 172 -15.29 -17.67 -12.05
CA LYS A 172 -16.59 -18.26 -11.70
C LYS A 172 -16.87 -19.55 -12.48
N ALA A 173 -16.60 -19.54 -13.78
CA ALA A 173 -16.88 -20.67 -14.66
C ALA A 173 -16.03 -21.92 -14.35
N LEU A 174 -14.80 -21.75 -13.86
CA LEU A 174 -13.92 -22.88 -13.54
C LEU A 174 -14.19 -23.44 -12.14
N HIS A 175 -14.54 -22.60 -11.17
CA HIS A 175 -14.51 -22.97 -9.75
C HIS A 175 -15.87 -23.17 -9.10
N TYR A 176 -16.96 -22.73 -9.73
CA TYR A 176 -18.30 -22.78 -9.13
C TYR A 176 -19.31 -23.43 -10.07
N THR A 177 -20.28 -24.14 -9.49
CA THR A 177 -21.44 -24.66 -10.22
C THR A 177 -22.35 -23.50 -10.66
N PRO A 178 -23.30 -23.73 -11.58
CA PRO A 178 -24.30 -22.72 -11.95
C PRO A 178 -25.13 -22.20 -10.76
N GLU A 179 -25.25 -23.00 -9.70
CA GLU A 179 -25.94 -22.64 -8.44
C GLU A 179 -25.07 -21.79 -7.50
N GLY A 180 -23.79 -21.60 -7.82
CA GLY A 180 -22.83 -20.82 -7.02
C GLY A 180 -22.05 -21.64 -5.99
N GLU A 181 -22.16 -22.97 -6.01
CA GLU A 181 -21.45 -23.84 -5.07
C GLU A 181 -20.02 -24.11 -5.54
N LYS A 182 -19.09 -24.14 -4.59
CA LYS A 182 -17.67 -24.38 -4.87
C LYS A 182 -17.44 -25.82 -5.34
N ILE A 183 -16.73 -26.00 -6.46
CA ILE A 183 -16.50 -27.31 -7.08
C ILE A 183 -15.40 -28.11 -6.35
N CYS A 184 -14.38 -27.43 -5.83
CA CYS A 184 -13.27 -28.04 -5.09
C CYS A 184 -12.68 -27.08 -4.05
N ASP A 185 -11.80 -27.57 -3.18
CA ASP A 185 -11.10 -26.72 -2.23
C ASP A 185 -10.02 -25.89 -2.93
N PHE A 186 -10.01 -24.59 -2.65
CA PHE A 186 -9.01 -23.60 -3.06
C PHE A 186 -9.19 -22.33 -2.22
N GLU A 187 -8.19 -21.45 -2.22
CA GLU A 187 -8.29 -20.10 -1.65
C GLU A 187 -8.40 -19.08 -2.80
N ALA A 188 -9.18 -18.01 -2.62
CA ALA A 188 -9.33 -16.96 -3.61
C ALA A 188 -9.21 -15.57 -2.98
N TYR A 189 -8.37 -14.75 -3.61
CA TYR A 189 -8.05 -13.41 -3.16
C TYR A 189 -8.38 -12.41 -4.27
N PRO A 190 -9.10 -11.32 -3.95
CA PRO A 190 -9.32 -10.24 -4.91
C PRO A 190 -7.98 -9.66 -5.38
N HIS A 191 -7.81 -9.58 -6.70
CA HIS A 191 -6.67 -8.99 -7.35
C HIS A 191 -7.04 -7.66 -7.97
N MET A 192 -6.31 -6.61 -7.60
CA MET A 192 -6.42 -5.34 -8.28
C MET A 192 -5.72 -5.38 -9.63
N GLY A 193 -6.47 -5.77 -10.66
CA GLY A 193 -6.05 -5.66 -12.04
C GLY A 193 -6.03 -4.23 -12.60
N TYR A 194 -6.66 -3.29 -11.89
CA TYR A 194 -6.79 -1.88 -12.29
C TYR A 194 -6.27 -0.97 -11.17
N SER A 195 -5.20 -0.22 -11.45
CA SER A 195 -5.05 1.10 -10.83
C SER A 195 -5.93 2.05 -11.62
N ASN A 196 -7.04 2.48 -11.05
CA ASN A 196 -7.89 3.50 -11.66
C ASN A 196 -7.06 4.78 -11.83
N TRP A 197 -7.10 5.32 -13.05
CA TRP A 197 -6.61 6.64 -13.43
C TRP A 197 -7.81 7.53 -13.68
#